data_AF-A0A8S9K8C2-F1
#
_entry.id   AF-A0A8S9K8C2-F1
#
_cell.length_a   1.000
_cell.length_b   1.000
_cell.length_c   1.000
_cell.angle_alpha   90.00
_cell.angle_beta   90.00
_cell.angle_gamma   90.00
#
_symmetry.space_group_name_H-M   'P 1'
#
loop_
_entity.id
_entity.type
_entity.pdbx_description
1 polymer ?
#
loop_
_entity_poly.entity_id
_entity_poly.type
_entity_poly.pdbx_seq_one_letter_code
_entity_poly.pdbx_strand_id
1 'polypeptide(L)'
;MELGQSTEIQNDVMVLLAKHVIATVANGSNFVFSPMSVNLLLCLIAAGSSCVSKQQILTFLMSPSSDHLNAVLAKMVSVVHANGTERSDLRLSMATGVWIDQSLSVKPSFKEVLENSFKGNCSHVDFFNKR
;
A
#
# COMPACT_ATOMS: atom_id res chain seq x y z
N MET A 1 5.36 -16.80 -10.57
CA MET A 1 6.46 -16.35 -9.70
C MET A 1 6.12 -16.79 -8.29
N GLU A 2 7.04 -17.45 -7.61
CA GLU A 2 6.80 -17.88 -6.22
C GLU A 2 6.67 -16.68 -5.29
N LEU A 3 5.85 -16.80 -4.24
CA LEU A 3 5.55 -15.67 -3.35
C LEU A 3 6.77 -15.18 -2.56
N GLY A 4 7.69 -16.10 -2.22
CA GLY A 4 8.97 -15.76 -1.59
C GLY A 4 9.85 -14.88 -2.49
N GLN A 5 10.04 -15.29 -3.74
CA GLN A 5 10.77 -14.52 -4.75
C GLN A 5 10.14 -13.15 -5.01
N SER A 6 8.80 -13.07 -4.97
CA SER A 6 8.09 -11.79 -5.07
C SER A 6 8.44 -10.82 -3.95
N THR A 7 8.64 -11.34 -2.74
CA THR A 7 8.93 -10.51 -1.55
C THR A 7 10.36 -9.98 -1.61
N GLU A 8 11.31 -10.81 -2.06
CA GLU A 8 12.71 -10.40 -2.26
C GLU A 8 12.83 -9.29 -3.31
N ILE A 9 12.22 -9.48 -4.48
CA ILE A 9 12.24 -8.47 -5.55
C ILE A 9 11.58 -7.16 -5.10
N GLN A 10 10.47 -7.25 -4.37
CA GLN A 10 9.83 -6.05 -3.81
C GLN A 10 10.74 -5.34 -2.80
N ASN A 11 11.50 -6.07 -1.99
CA ASN A 11 12.46 -5.46 -1.06
C ASN A 11 13.57 -4.71 -1.82
N ASP A 12 14.08 -5.25 -2.93
CA ASP A 12 15.09 -4.58 -3.75
C ASP A 12 14.57 -3.26 -4.32
N VAL A 13 13.34 -3.25 -4.84
CA VAL A 13 12.68 -2.02 -5.31
C VAL A 13 12.53 -1.01 -4.17
N MET A 14 12.18 -1.47 -2.97
CA MET A 14 12.03 -0.58 -1.81
C MET A 14 13.37 -0.02 -1.32
N VAL A 15 14.48 -0.77 -1.44
CA VAL A 15 15.83 -0.25 -1.18
C VAL A 15 16.19 0.84 -2.20
N LEU A 16 15.86 0.65 -3.47
CA LEU A 16 16.05 1.70 -4.49
C LEU A 16 15.20 2.93 -4.19
N LEU A 17 13.93 2.75 -3.80
CA LEU A 17 13.07 3.84 -3.36
C LEU A 17 13.67 4.57 -2.14
N ALA A 18 14.17 3.83 -1.15
CA ALA A 18 14.82 4.40 0.03
C ALA A 18 16.01 5.29 -0.37
N LYS A 19 16.84 4.87 -1.32
CA LYS A 19 17.95 5.71 -1.84
C LYS A 19 17.45 7.03 -2.42
N HIS A 20 16.35 7.01 -3.19
CA HIS A 20 15.76 8.22 -3.74
C HIS A 20 15.22 9.14 -2.64
N VAL A 21 14.56 8.60 -1.61
CA VAL A 21 14.05 9.39 -0.49
C VAL A 21 15.17 9.94 0.40
N ILE A 22 16.22 9.15 0.65
CA ILE A 22 17.39 9.60 1.42
C ILE A 22 18.06 10.80 0.72
N ALA A 23 18.06 10.84 -0.62
CA ALA A 23 18.59 11.97 -1.35
C ALA A 23 17.75 13.25 -1.23
N THR A 24 16.50 13.18 -0.74
CA THR A 24 15.62 14.34 -0.56
C THR A 24 15.56 14.84 0.89
N VAL A 25 16.11 14.09 1.86
CA VAL A 25 16.17 14.52 3.26
C VAL A 25 17.42 15.34 3.55
N ALA A 26 17.35 16.23 4.53
CA ALA A 26 18.49 17.05 4.94
C ALA A 26 19.63 16.18 5.51
N ASN A 27 20.87 16.54 5.18
CA ASN A 27 22.05 15.80 5.65
C ASN A 27 22.08 15.70 7.18
N GLY A 28 22.37 14.51 7.70
CA GLY A 28 22.35 14.21 9.13
C GLY A 28 20.96 13.93 9.73
N SER A 29 19.89 13.93 8.92
CA SER A 29 18.55 13.56 9.39
C SER A 29 18.38 12.04 9.45
N ASN A 30 17.70 11.55 10.49
CA ASN A 30 17.25 10.16 10.54
C ASN A 30 16.06 9.96 9.60
N PHE A 31 16.01 8.80 8.94
CA PHE A 31 14.92 8.42 8.04
C PHE A 31 14.42 7.01 8.37
N VAL A 32 13.10 6.88 8.46
CA VAL A 32 12.42 5.58 8.63
C VAL A 32 11.14 5.60 7.80
N PHE A 33 10.87 4.49 7.13
CA PHE A 33 9.59 4.26 6.46
C PHE A 33 9.26 2.77 6.51
N SER A 34 8.00 2.44 6.23
CA SER A 34 7.54 1.05 6.13
C SER A 34 7.40 0.66 4.66
N PRO A 35 8.30 -0.18 4.11
CA PRO A 35 8.17 -0.74 2.76
C PRO A 35 6.83 -1.43 2.55
N MET A 36 6.36 -2.15 3.58
CA MET A 36 5.07 -2.84 3.57
C MET A 36 3.90 -1.88 3.39
N SER A 37 3.90 -0.75 4.09
CA SER A 37 2.83 0.25 3.97
C SER A 37 2.83 0.92 2.60
N VAL A 38 3.99 1.18 2.01
CA VAL A 38 4.11 1.72 0.64
C VAL A 38 3.58 0.72 -0.39
N ASN A 39 4.00 -0.55 -0.29
CA ASN A 39 3.52 -1.61 -1.18
C ASN A 39 2.00 -1.76 -1.10
N LEU A 40 1.45 -1.77 0.11
CA LEU A 40 0.01 -1.87 0.34
C LEU A 40 -0.75 -0.71 -0.32
N LEU A 41 -0.26 0.52 -0.19
CA LEU A 41 -0.85 1.67 -0.86
C LEU A 41 -0.79 1.57 -2.39
N LEU A 42 0.34 1.11 -2.95
CA LEU A 42 0.47 0.92 -4.40
C LEU A 42 -0.47 -0.17 -4.92
N CYS A 43 -0.66 -1.26 -4.17
CA CYS A 43 -1.66 -2.28 -4.49
C CYS A 43 -3.08 -1.69 -4.54
N LEU A 44 -3.44 -0.86 -3.56
CA LEU A 44 -4.75 -0.21 -3.51
C LEU A 44 -4.94 0.72 -4.72
N ILE A 45 -3.93 1.51 -5.06
CA ILE A 45 -3.97 2.39 -6.25
C ILE A 45 -4.10 1.55 -7.52
N ALA A 46 -3.37 0.44 -7.65
CA ALA A 46 -3.48 -0.47 -8.79
C ALA A 46 -4.88 -1.09 -8.92
N ALA A 47 -5.55 -1.39 -7.80
CA ALA A 47 -6.92 -1.89 -7.79
C ALA A 47 -7.94 -0.84 -8.22
N GLY A 48 -7.70 0.44 -7.91
CA GLY A 48 -8.54 1.57 -8.36
C GLY A 48 -8.22 2.11 -9.76
N SER A 49 -7.10 1.68 -10.36
CA SER A 49 -6.59 2.19 -11.63
C SER A 49 -6.97 1.30 -12.82
N SER A 50 -6.83 1.84 -14.04
CA SER A 50 -7.00 1.10 -15.29
C SER A 50 -5.83 1.33 -16.25
N CYS A 51 -5.76 0.48 -17.29
CA CYS A 51 -4.85 0.60 -18.43
C CYS A 51 -3.40 0.88 -18.03
N VAL A 52 -2.84 2.01 -18.49
CA VAL A 52 -1.43 2.37 -18.37
C VAL A 52 -1.02 2.57 -16.91
N SER A 53 -1.82 3.25 -16.09
CA SER A 53 -1.48 3.52 -14.69
C SER A 53 -1.37 2.22 -13.89
N LYS A 54 -2.30 1.29 -14.11
CA LYS A 54 -2.26 -0.03 -13.49
C LYS A 54 -1.02 -0.83 -13.93
N GLN A 55 -0.68 -0.77 -15.21
CA GLN A 55 0.49 -1.47 -15.75
C GLN A 55 1.80 -0.91 -15.19
N GLN A 56 1.94 0.42 -15.08
CA GLN A 56 3.12 1.06 -14.49
C GLN A 56 3.33 0.62 -13.03
N ILE A 57 2.26 0.52 -12.25
CA ILE A 57 2.36 0.06 -10.85
C ILE A 57 2.76 -1.41 -10.78
N LEU A 58 2.17 -2.27 -11.63
CA LEU A 58 2.56 -3.68 -11.70
C LEU A 58 4.04 -3.84 -12.08
N THR A 59 4.52 -3.08 -13.06
CA THR A 59 5.93 -3.07 -13.45
C THR A 59 6.82 -2.58 -12.32
N PHE A 60 6.44 -1.49 -11.63
CA PHE A 60 7.21 -0.96 -10.50
C PHE A 60 7.33 -1.98 -9.37
N LEU A 61 6.23 -2.65 -9.02
CA LEU A 61 6.21 -3.70 -8.00
C LEU A 61 6.74 -5.05 -8.50
N MET A 62 7.22 -5.11 -9.75
CA MET A 62 7.71 -6.31 -10.42
C MET A 62 6.72 -7.48 -10.32
N SER A 63 5.42 -7.17 -10.33
CA SER A 63 4.35 -8.15 -10.22
C SER A 63 3.86 -8.57 -11.61
N PRO A 64 3.76 -9.88 -11.91
CA PRO A 64 3.34 -10.38 -13.21
C PRO A 64 1.86 -10.12 -13.50
N SER A 65 1.02 -9.95 -12.48
CA SER A 65 -0.42 -9.74 -12.65
C SER A 65 -1.06 -9.07 -11.43
N SER A 66 -2.32 -8.64 -11.58
CA SER A 66 -3.12 -8.14 -10.47
C SER A 66 -3.46 -9.22 -9.45
N ASP A 67 -3.70 -10.45 -9.91
CA ASP A 67 -4.05 -11.57 -9.02
C ASP A 67 -2.85 -11.95 -8.14
N HIS A 68 -1.65 -11.95 -8.73
CA HIS A 68 -0.41 -12.14 -7.97
C HIS A 68 -0.24 -11.04 -6.92
N LEU A 69 -0.48 -9.78 -7.31
CA LEU A 69 -0.38 -8.65 -6.40
C LEU A 69 -1.40 -8.73 -5.25
N ASN A 70 -2.63 -9.15 -5.54
CA ASN A 70 -3.67 -9.38 -4.55
C ASN A 70 -3.33 -10.53 -3.59
N ALA A 71 -2.68 -11.58 -4.07
CA ALA A 71 -2.23 -12.68 -3.23
C ALA A 71 -1.11 -12.24 -2.25
N VAL A 72 -0.16 -11.42 -2.73
CA VAL A 72 0.86 -10.79 -1.89
C VAL A 72 0.22 -9.92 -0.82
N LEU A 73 -0.75 -9.08 -1.22
CA LEU A 73 -1.50 -8.23 -0.30
C LEU A 73 -2.24 -9.02 0.77
N ALA A 74 -2.96 -10.08 0.39
CA ALA A 74 -3.73 -10.88 1.34
C ALA A 74 -2.84 -11.45 2.45
N LYS A 75 -1.61 -11.86 2.12
CA LYS A 75 -0.61 -12.30 3.10
C LYS A 75 -0.08 -11.15 3.95
N MET A 76 0.15 -9.96 3.37
CA MET A 76 0.56 -8.78 4.15
C MET A 76 -0.53 -8.39 5.16
N VAL A 77 -1.78 -8.32 4.72
CA VAL A 77 -2.92 -7.97 5.56
C VAL A 77 -3.12 -9.02 6.66
N SER A 78 -2.96 -10.32 6.36
CA SER A 78 -3.06 -11.36 7.39
C SER A 78 -1.97 -11.23 8.46
N VAL A 79 -0.76 -10.82 8.10
CA VAL A 79 0.33 -10.57 9.08
C VAL A 79 0.02 -9.37 9.98
N VAL A 80 -0.49 -8.26 9.41
CA VAL A 80 -0.88 -7.08 10.22
C VAL A 80 -1.99 -7.41 11.21
N HIS A 81 -2.93 -8.27 10.80
CA HIS A 81 -4.15 -8.57 11.58
C HIS A 81 -4.06 -9.86 12.38
N ALA A 82 -2.97 -10.62 12.26
CA ALA A 82 -2.66 -11.73 13.15
C ALA A 82 -2.37 -11.12 14.54
N ASN A 83 -3.42 -10.97 15.35
CA ASN A 83 -3.38 -10.44 16.71
C ASN A 83 -2.49 -11.30 17.62
N GLY A 84 -1.17 -11.17 17.51
CA GLY A 84 -0.17 -11.70 18.45
C GLY A 84 -0.37 -13.14 18.90
N THR A 85 -0.98 -14.02 18.10
CA THR A 85 -1.62 -15.23 18.64
C THR A 85 -0.68 -16.32 19.14
N GLU A 86 0.65 -16.19 19.09
CA GLU A 86 1.54 -17.30 19.51
C GLU A 86 2.87 -16.85 20.17
N ARG A 87 2.89 -15.78 21.00
CA ARG A 87 4.05 -15.27 21.80
C ARG A 87 4.88 -14.13 21.19
N SER A 88 4.33 -12.94 21.02
CA SER A 88 5.18 -11.78 20.76
C SER A 88 4.73 -10.54 21.52
N ASP A 89 5.61 -9.97 22.33
CA ASP A 89 5.51 -8.60 22.86
C ASP A 89 5.47 -7.53 21.74
N LEU A 90 5.63 -7.96 20.48
CA LEU A 90 5.51 -7.13 19.30
C LEU A 90 4.05 -6.74 19.05
N ARG A 91 3.75 -5.46 19.22
CA ARG A 91 2.48 -4.86 18.84
C ARG A 91 2.62 -4.17 17.48
N LEU A 92 2.03 -4.77 16.44
CA LEU A 92 1.98 -4.20 15.10
C LEU A 92 0.58 -3.64 14.83
N SER A 93 0.50 -2.41 14.31
CA SER A 93 -0.73 -1.78 13.87
C SER A 93 -0.45 -0.93 12.64
N MET A 94 -1.42 -0.88 11.72
CA MET A 94 -1.33 -0.11 10.49
C MET A 94 -2.67 0.59 10.25
N ALA A 95 -2.60 1.88 9.92
CA ALA A 95 -3.75 2.67 9.51
C ALA A 95 -3.71 2.86 7.99
N THR A 96 -4.85 2.67 7.32
CA THR A 96 -5.00 2.89 5.88
C THR A 96 -6.26 3.70 5.64
N GLY A 97 -6.16 4.77 4.86
CA GLY A 97 -7.28 5.66 4.61
C GLY A 97 -7.15 6.39 3.28
N VAL A 98 -8.29 6.66 2.66
CA VAL A 98 -8.41 7.45 1.43
C VAL A 98 -9.41 8.58 1.69
N TRP A 99 -8.94 9.81 1.50
CA TRP A 99 -9.77 11.00 1.55
C TRP A 99 -9.98 11.53 0.13
N ILE A 100 -11.24 11.69 -0.25
CA ILE A 100 -11.66 12.04 -1.60
C ILE A 100 -12.43 13.34 -1.52
N ASP A 101 -12.24 14.22 -2.51
CA ASP A 101 -12.97 15.47 -2.55
C ASP A 101 -14.48 15.20 -2.56
N GLN A 102 -15.24 15.97 -1.79
CA GLN A 102 -16.69 15.80 -1.67
C GLN A 102 -17.44 16.02 -2.99
N SER A 103 -16.85 16.74 -3.96
CA SER A 103 -17.44 16.91 -5.29
C SER A 103 -17.29 15.68 -6.19
N LEU A 104 -16.41 14.73 -5.83
CA LEU A 104 -16.15 13.53 -6.60
C LEU A 104 -16.95 12.35 -6.05
N SER A 105 -17.37 11.45 -6.93
CA SER A 105 -17.99 10.18 -6.55
C SER A 105 -16.99 9.02 -6.60
N VAL A 106 -17.15 8.08 -5.67
CA VAL A 106 -16.33 6.87 -5.59
C VAL A 106 -17.12 5.69 -6.12
N LYS A 107 -16.50 4.85 -6.94
CA LYS A 107 -17.12 3.60 -7.38
C LYS A 107 -17.38 2.70 -6.16
N PRO A 108 -18.60 2.17 -5.98
CA PRO A 108 -18.91 1.26 -4.87
C PRO A 108 -17.94 0.06 -4.81
N SER A 109 -17.57 -0.49 -5.97
CA SER A 109 -16.61 -1.60 -6.06
C SER A 109 -15.21 -1.26 -5.53
N PHE A 110 -14.75 -0.03 -5.71
CA PHE A 110 -13.46 0.39 -5.15
C PHE A 110 -13.54 0.54 -3.62
N LYS A 111 -14.63 1.12 -3.12
CA LYS A 111 -14.88 1.27 -1.69
C LYS A 111 -14.93 -0.11 -1.00
N GLU A 112 -15.61 -1.07 -1.61
CA GLU A 112 -15.67 -2.44 -1.11
C GLU A 112 -14.29 -3.09 -1.01
N VAL A 113 -13.44 -2.93 -2.04
CA VAL A 113 -12.06 -3.44 -2.01
C VAL A 113 -11.26 -2.80 -0.87
N LEU A 114 -11.34 -1.47 -0.71
CA LEU A 114 -10.64 -0.74 0.35
C LEU A 114 -11.05 -1.21 1.75
N GLU A 115 -12.35 -1.33 2.01
CA GLU A 115 -12.88 -1.67 3.33
C GLU A 115 -12.68 -3.16 3.65
N ASN A 116 -12.90 -4.06 2.67
CA ASN A 116 -12.86 -5.49 2.92
C ASN A 116 -11.44 -6.07 2.86
N SER A 117 -10.68 -5.72 1.81
CA SER A 117 -9.36 -6.31 1.55
C SER A 117 -8.24 -5.55 2.26
N PHE A 118 -8.32 -4.22 2.31
CA PHE A 118 -7.27 -3.38 2.90
C PHE A 118 -7.56 -2.94 4.33
N LYS A 119 -8.77 -3.19 4.85
CA LYS A 119 -9.25 -2.72 6.16
C LYS A 119 -9.06 -1.21 6.32
N GLY A 120 -9.20 -0.47 5.22
CA GLY A 120 -9.02 0.97 5.18
C GLY A 120 -10.34 1.72 5.23
N ASN A 121 -10.25 3.02 5.52
CA ASN A 121 -11.40 3.91 5.56
C ASN A 121 -11.48 4.77 4.29
N CYS A 122 -12.69 4.98 3.77
CA CYS A 122 -12.95 5.96 2.71
C CYS A 122 -13.75 7.14 3.29
N SER A 123 -13.33 8.37 3.04
CA SER A 123 -14.03 9.57 3.54
C SER A 123 -14.08 10.67 2.49
N HIS A 124 -15.24 11.32 2.36
CA HIS A 124 -15.39 12.53 1.56
C HIS A 124 -15.02 13.76 2.40
N VAL A 125 -14.20 14.64 1.85
CA VAL A 125 -13.67 15.84 2.51
C VAL A 125 -13.87 17.05 1.60
N ASP A 126 -14.22 18.19 2.20
CA ASP A 126 -14.16 19.47 1.53
C ASP A 126 -12.70 19.96 1.50
N PHE A 127 -11.97 19.69 0.41
CA PHE A 127 -10.60 20.19 0.27
C PHE A 127 -10.54 21.67 -0.14
N PHE A 128 -11.65 22.25 -0.61
CA PHE A 128 -11.73 23.63 -1.06
C PHE A 128 -11.89 24.58 0.14
N ASN A 129 -12.85 24.32 1.01
CA ASN A 129 -13.08 25.09 2.23
C ASN A 129 -12.30 24.49 3.40
N LYS A 130 -10.97 24.57 3.33
CA LYS A 130 -10.10 24.19 4.46
C LYS A 130 -10.41 25.10 5.66
N ARG A 131 -11.06 24.56 6.68
CA ARG A 131 -11.12 25.15 8.02
C ARG A 131 -10.11 24.45 8.92
#